data_AF-A0AA35T6N3-F1
#
_entry.id   AF-A0AA35T6N3-F1
#
_cell.length_a   1.000
_cell.length_b   1.000
_cell.length_c   1.000
_cell.angle_alpha   90.00
_cell.angle_beta   90.00
_cell.angle_gamma   90.00
#
_symmetry.space_group_name_H-M   'P 1'
#
loop_
_entity.id
_entity.type
_entity.pdbx_description
1 polymer ?
#
loop_
_entity_poly.entity_id
_entity_poly.type
_entity_poly.pdbx_seq_one_letter_code
_entity_poly.pdbx_strand_id
1 'polypeptide(L)'
;TPAQLSEEIARFDIVIVRSRTKLTKDLIGRASRCKIIARVGVGLDNVDLDAAKAGEIRVINAAEGAMTAVAELVLGLMLGLARQVPRMDRAMRNGQWLKKQAAGSELKGKYLGIVGLGNIGKRLGRLARGLNMNIIGYDVVPVDKEFSRDVGMLKTDLDTLLQSSDYISLHVPLLKSTYHMINEEKLSLMKPTAKIINTSRGGIVDEDALYGALKDGRLGGAALDVFESEPATGHRLTELDNVILTPHMGAQTVEAQTLAANIVAEKIIQILRGVI
;
A
#
# COMPACT_ATOMS: atom_id res chain seq x y z
N THR A 1 -5.05 -28.37 1.21
CA THR A 1 -5.08 -27.93 -0.20
C THR A 1 -6.42 -27.27 -0.51
N PRO A 2 -6.61 -26.60 -1.66
CA PRO A 2 -7.92 -26.08 -2.05
C PRO A 2 -9.02 -27.17 -2.06
N ALA A 3 -8.68 -28.39 -2.50
CA ALA A 3 -9.61 -29.53 -2.48
C ALA A 3 -10.04 -29.91 -1.05
N GLN A 4 -9.08 -30.12 -0.15
CA GLN A 4 -9.38 -30.43 1.25
C GLN A 4 -10.19 -29.32 1.95
N LEU A 5 -9.89 -28.05 1.65
CA LEU A 5 -10.66 -26.93 2.22
C LEU A 5 -12.12 -26.98 1.76
N SER A 6 -12.36 -27.30 0.50
CA SER A 6 -13.71 -27.42 -0.07
C SER A 6 -14.56 -28.52 0.57
N GLU A 7 -13.93 -29.61 0.99
CA GLU A 7 -14.59 -30.74 1.67
C GLU A 7 -14.92 -30.44 3.14
N GLU A 8 -14.09 -29.64 3.81
CA GLU A 8 -14.17 -29.42 5.26
C GLU A 8 -14.89 -28.12 5.64
N ILE A 9 -14.91 -27.10 4.78
CA ILE A 9 -15.36 -25.73 5.12
C ILE A 9 -16.81 -25.67 5.63
N ALA A 10 -17.67 -26.58 5.19
CA ALA A 10 -19.08 -26.65 5.60
C ALA A 10 -19.26 -26.92 7.11
N ARG A 11 -18.23 -27.42 7.79
CA ARG A 11 -18.28 -27.83 9.20
C ARG A 11 -18.02 -26.69 10.20
N PHE A 12 -17.54 -25.54 9.74
CA PHE A 12 -17.04 -24.48 10.61
C PHE A 12 -17.95 -23.25 10.63
N ASP A 13 -18.19 -22.72 11.83
CA ASP A 13 -18.92 -21.47 12.05
C ASP A 13 -18.06 -20.22 11.73
N ILE A 14 -16.73 -20.36 11.74
CA ILE A 14 -15.78 -19.25 11.55
C ILE A 14 -14.62 -19.72 10.67
N VAL A 15 -14.29 -18.94 9.65
CA VAL A 15 -13.16 -19.18 8.75
C VAL A 15 -12.16 -18.03 8.86
N ILE A 16 -10.92 -18.35 9.27
CA ILE A 16 -9.84 -17.37 9.39
C ILE A 16 -8.83 -17.59 8.27
N VAL A 17 -8.52 -16.53 7.51
CA VAL A 17 -7.59 -16.58 6.38
C VAL A 17 -6.53 -15.47 6.43
N ARG A 18 -5.41 -15.71 5.73
CA ARG A 18 -4.43 -14.69 5.32
C ARG A 18 -4.54 -14.47 3.81
N SER A 19 -3.46 -14.04 3.13
CA SER A 19 -3.46 -13.69 1.70
C SER A 19 -3.48 -14.88 0.74
N ARG A 20 -2.92 -16.04 1.11
CA ARG A 20 -2.74 -17.18 0.19
C ARG A 20 -4.06 -17.85 -0.21
N THR A 21 -4.97 -18.02 0.73
CA THR A 21 -6.24 -18.73 0.49
C THR A 21 -7.23 -17.79 -0.16
N LYS A 22 -7.76 -18.15 -1.34
CA LYS A 22 -8.83 -17.40 -2.01
C LYS A 22 -10.19 -18.01 -1.65
N LEU A 23 -11.05 -17.23 -0.99
CA LEU A 23 -12.44 -17.58 -0.71
C LEU A 23 -13.32 -17.09 -1.86
N THR A 24 -13.40 -17.90 -2.91
CA THR A 24 -14.23 -17.63 -4.10
C THR A 24 -15.71 -17.86 -3.81
N LYS A 25 -16.58 -17.37 -4.71
CA LYS A 25 -18.03 -17.65 -4.66
C LYS A 25 -18.38 -19.13 -4.47
N ASP A 26 -17.73 -20.04 -5.20
CA ASP A 26 -17.98 -21.49 -5.08
C ASP A 26 -17.65 -22.01 -3.68
N LEU A 27 -16.48 -21.61 -3.14
CA LEU A 27 -16.03 -22.06 -1.84
C LEU A 27 -16.90 -21.49 -0.71
N ILE A 28 -17.29 -20.21 -0.82
CA ILE A 28 -18.21 -19.57 0.14
C ILE A 28 -19.58 -20.22 0.08
N GLY A 29 -20.09 -20.58 -1.11
CA GLY A 29 -21.37 -21.28 -1.27
C GLY A 29 -21.42 -22.65 -0.58
N ARG A 30 -20.26 -23.30 -0.39
CA ARG A 30 -20.13 -24.56 0.37
C ARG A 30 -20.07 -24.36 1.87
N ALA A 31 -19.77 -23.15 2.35
CA ALA A 31 -19.59 -22.84 3.76
C ALA A 31 -20.93 -22.65 4.50
N SER A 32 -21.82 -23.63 4.43
CA SER A 32 -23.23 -23.52 4.85
C SER A 32 -23.47 -23.19 6.32
N ARG A 33 -22.48 -23.41 7.19
CA ARG A 33 -22.53 -23.06 8.62
C ARG A 33 -21.77 -21.79 8.97
N CYS A 34 -20.98 -21.25 8.05
CA CYS A 34 -20.06 -20.16 8.33
C CYS A 34 -20.82 -18.86 8.57
N LYS A 35 -20.56 -18.22 9.71
CA LYS A 35 -21.15 -16.94 10.11
C LYS A 35 -20.15 -15.80 10.00
N ILE A 36 -18.86 -16.09 10.14
CA ILE A 36 -17.78 -15.09 10.13
C ILE A 36 -16.63 -15.55 9.24
N ILE A 37 -16.27 -14.72 8.27
CA ILE A 37 -14.99 -14.80 7.55
C ILE A 37 -14.09 -13.70 8.10
N ALA A 38 -12.96 -14.08 8.69
CA ALA A 38 -12.00 -13.14 9.24
C ALA A 38 -10.68 -13.18 8.46
N ARG A 39 -10.27 -12.04 7.90
CA ARG A 39 -8.96 -11.91 7.27
C ARG A 39 -7.97 -11.26 8.23
N VAL A 40 -6.89 -12.00 8.52
CA VAL A 40 -5.71 -11.46 9.23
C VAL A 40 -4.88 -10.66 8.22
N GLY A 41 -5.24 -9.39 8.07
CA GLY A 41 -4.63 -8.43 7.15
C GLY A 41 -5.57 -7.24 6.86
N VAL A 42 -5.12 -6.33 6.01
CA VAL A 42 -5.87 -5.08 5.69
C VAL A 42 -6.83 -5.26 4.52
N GLY A 43 -6.35 -5.74 3.37
CA GLY A 43 -7.19 -5.92 2.20
C GLY A 43 -8.27 -6.97 2.40
N LEU A 44 -9.19 -7.06 1.44
CA LEU A 44 -10.17 -8.16 1.35
C LEU A 44 -10.18 -8.81 -0.05
N ASP A 45 -9.14 -8.56 -0.85
CA ASP A 45 -9.03 -8.90 -2.28
C ASP A 45 -9.11 -10.40 -2.58
N ASN A 46 -8.85 -11.25 -1.58
CA ASN A 46 -8.93 -12.71 -1.67
C ASN A 46 -10.24 -13.30 -1.10
N VAL A 47 -11.22 -12.46 -0.79
CA VAL A 47 -12.55 -12.87 -0.30
C VAL A 47 -13.60 -12.26 -1.23
N ASP A 48 -14.48 -13.10 -1.77
CA ASP A 48 -15.62 -12.64 -2.56
C ASP A 48 -16.68 -12.03 -1.62
N LEU A 49 -16.68 -10.70 -1.52
CA LEU A 49 -17.55 -9.96 -0.59
C LEU A 49 -19.03 -10.04 -0.98
N ASP A 50 -19.34 -10.13 -2.27
CA ASP A 50 -20.71 -10.26 -2.75
C ASP A 50 -21.27 -11.64 -2.42
N ALA A 51 -20.47 -12.70 -2.61
CA ALA A 51 -20.84 -14.05 -2.20
C ALA A 51 -21.01 -14.16 -0.68
N ALA A 52 -20.09 -13.58 0.10
CA ALA A 52 -20.19 -13.56 1.55
C ALA A 52 -21.48 -12.85 2.01
N LYS A 53 -21.78 -11.69 1.42
CA LYS A 53 -23.01 -10.93 1.71
C LYS A 53 -24.27 -11.73 1.34
N ALA A 54 -24.30 -12.39 0.18
CA ALA A 54 -25.42 -13.21 -0.25
C ALA A 54 -25.65 -14.43 0.66
N GLY A 55 -24.59 -14.97 1.27
CA GLY A 55 -24.65 -16.02 2.27
C GLY A 55 -24.86 -15.52 3.70
N GLU A 56 -25.14 -14.23 3.90
CA GLU A 56 -25.29 -13.59 5.22
C GLU A 56 -24.08 -13.78 6.15
N ILE A 57 -22.89 -13.92 5.57
CA ILE A 57 -21.63 -14.13 6.28
C ILE A 57 -20.97 -12.78 6.57
N ARG A 58 -20.69 -12.51 7.84
CA ARG A 58 -19.99 -11.29 8.25
C ARG A 58 -18.51 -11.38 7.88
N VAL A 59 -18.02 -10.44 7.08
CA VAL A 59 -16.60 -10.34 6.74
C VAL A 59 -15.93 -9.28 7.61
N ILE A 60 -14.82 -9.63 8.26
CA ILE A 60 -14.02 -8.72 9.09
C ILE A 60 -12.53 -8.79 8.74
N ASN A 61 -11.81 -7.71 9.04
CA ASN A 61 -10.37 -7.60 8.84
C ASN A 61 -9.68 -6.87 10.01
N ALA A 62 -8.35 -6.78 9.95
CA ALA A 62 -7.52 -6.00 10.88
C ALA A 62 -6.82 -4.86 10.13
N ALA A 63 -7.60 -3.91 9.64
CA ALA A 63 -7.09 -2.75 8.89
C ALA A 63 -6.07 -1.92 9.69
N GLU A 64 -6.22 -1.89 11.01
CA GLU A 64 -5.40 -1.14 11.96
C GLU A 64 -4.05 -1.81 12.21
N GLY A 65 -3.97 -3.14 12.03
CA GLY A 65 -2.81 -3.95 12.43
C GLY A 65 -1.54 -3.69 11.62
N ALA A 66 -1.65 -3.14 10.40
CA ALA A 66 -0.51 -2.90 9.52
C ALA A 66 -0.16 -1.41 9.34
N MET A 67 -0.91 -0.48 9.95
CA MET A 67 -0.78 0.94 9.60
C MET A 67 0.62 1.51 9.84
N THR A 68 1.26 1.11 10.95
CA THR A 68 2.61 1.56 11.32
C THR A 68 3.65 0.93 10.41
N ALA A 69 3.60 -0.39 10.22
CA ALA A 69 4.55 -1.12 9.39
C ALA A 69 4.57 -0.60 7.94
N VAL A 70 3.40 -0.36 7.34
CA VAL A 70 3.31 0.17 5.98
C VAL A 70 3.85 1.61 5.91
N ALA A 71 3.49 2.46 6.87
CA ALA A 71 3.98 3.85 6.90
C ALA A 71 5.52 3.92 7.08
N GLU A 72 6.09 3.03 7.90
CA GLU A 72 7.54 2.89 8.07
C GLU A 72 8.21 2.36 6.81
N LEU A 73 7.61 1.39 6.12
CA LEU A 73 8.11 0.93 4.82
C LEU A 73 8.15 2.08 3.81
N VAL A 74 7.08 2.88 3.70
CA VAL A 74 7.07 4.04 2.80
C VAL A 74 8.19 5.01 3.13
N LEU A 75 8.40 5.33 4.42
CA LEU A 75 9.50 6.20 4.83
C LEU A 75 10.87 5.61 4.45
N GLY A 76 11.05 4.30 4.64
CA GLY A 76 12.24 3.56 4.22
C GLY A 76 12.46 3.62 2.71
N LEU A 77 11.40 3.44 1.91
CA LEU A 77 11.44 3.55 0.45
C LEU A 77 11.76 4.98 0.01
N MET A 78 11.18 5.99 0.64
CA MET A 78 11.50 7.40 0.38
C MET A 78 12.98 7.71 0.63
N LEU A 79 13.53 7.26 1.76
CA LEU A 79 14.96 7.40 2.07
C LEU A 79 15.82 6.60 1.09
N GLY A 80 15.39 5.39 0.74
CA GLY A 80 16.03 4.53 -0.25
C GLY A 80 16.14 5.22 -1.61
N LEU A 81 15.07 5.87 -2.08
CA LEU A 81 15.06 6.64 -3.32
C LEU A 81 15.89 7.92 -3.20
N ALA A 82 15.76 8.64 -2.09
CA ALA A 82 16.48 9.90 -1.84
C ALA A 82 18.00 9.68 -1.86
N ARG A 83 18.47 8.53 -1.38
CA ARG A 83 19.89 8.22 -1.21
C ARG A 83 20.39 7.12 -2.15
N GLN A 84 19.53 6.64 -3.04
CA GLN A 84 19.80 5.53 -3.98
C GLN A 84 20.37 4.29 -3.30
N VAL A 85 19.90 3.97 -2.08
CA VAL A 85 20.51 2.93 -1.22
C VAL A 85 20.56 1.57 -1.93
N PRO A 86 19.47 1.05 -2.54
CA PRO A 86 19.52 -0.27 -3.16
C PRO A 86 20.47 -0.33 -4.37
N ARG A 87 20.55 0.75 -5.15
CA ARG A 87 21.46 0.86 -6.28
C ARG A 87 22.92 0.87 -5.83
N MET A 88 23.23 1.64 -4.79
CA MET A 88 24.59 1.74 -4.25
C MET A 88 25.03 0.47 -3.53
N ASP A 89 24.14 -0.21 -2.80
CA ASP A 89 24.41 -1.54 -2.21
C ASP A 89 24.74 -2.57 -3.29
N ARG A 90 23.91 -2.65 -4.36
CA ARG A 90 24.17 -3.53 -5.51
C ARG A 90 25.53 -3.25 -6.15
N ALA A 91 25.87 -1.98 -6.36
CA ALA A 91 27.15 -1.59 -6.93
C ALA A 91 28.33 -2.05 -6.05
N MET A 92 28.25 -1.83 -4.72
CA MET A 92 29.29 -2.25 -3.78
C MET A 92 29.47 -3.77 -3.75
N ARG A 93 28.38 -4.55 -3.77
CA ARG A 93 28.44 -6.03 -3.85
C ARG A 93 29.05 -6.53 -5.16
N ASN A 94 28.94 -5.75 -6.23
CA ASN A 94 29.56 -6.01 -7.52
C ASN A 94 30.99 -5.45 -7.63
N GLY A 95 31.60 -5.01 -6.52
CA GLY A 95 32.97 -4.48 -6.50
C GLY A 95 33.13 -3.09 -7.11
N GLN A 96 32.04 -2.34 -7.29
CA GLN A 96 32.05 -1.01 -7.90
C GLN A 96 32.03 0.09 -6.83
N TRP A 97 32.96 1.05 -6.92
CA TRP A 97 33.03 2.21 -6.03
C TRP A 97 32.45 3.48 -6.69
N LEU A 98 31.13 3.63 -6.66
CA LEU A 98 30.39 4.68 -7.40
C LEU A 98 30.17 5.99 -6.61
N LYS A 99 31.15 6.42 -5.80
CA LYS A 99 31.02 7.59 -4.91
C LYS A 99 30.61 8.87 -5.63
N LYS A 100 31.13 9.11 -6.84
CA LYS A 100 30.82 10.32 -7.63
C LYS A 100 29.39 10.31 -8.19
N GLN A 101 28.81 9.13 -8.40
CA GLN A 101 27.46 8.94 -8.92
C GLN A 101 26.39 8.89 -7.80
N ALA A 102 26.80 8.78 -6.53
CA ALA A 102 25.92 8.66 -5.37
C ALA A 102 25.30 9.99 -4.88
N ALA A 103 25.07 10.94 -5.78
CA ALA A 103 24.46 12.22 -5.43
C ALA A 103 22.98 12.03 -5.06
N GLY A 104 22.69 12.07 -3.76
CA GLY A 104 21.34 11.98 -3.21
C GLY A 104 20.69 13.32 -2.91
N SER A 105 19.52 13.28 -2.29
CA SER A 105 18.77 14.44 -1.81
C SER A 105 18.39 14.31 -0.35
N GLU A 106 18.29 15.43 0.35
CA GLU A 106 17.67 15.50 1.67
C GLU A 106 16.13 15.57 1.55
N LEU A 107 15.42 14.99 2.53
CA LEU A 107 13.95 15.10 2.62
C LEU A 107 13.49 16.39 3.29
N LYS A 108 14.32 16.99 4.15
CA LYS A 108 14.00 18.23 4.88
C LYS A 108 13.61 19.34 3.90
N GLY A 109 12.48 20.00 4.19
CA GLY A 109 11.93 21.10 3.38
C GLY A 109 11.33 20.67 2.04
N LYS A 110 11.37 19.39 1.67
CA LYS A 110 10.70 18.87 0.49
C LYS A 110 9.22 18.66 0.75
N TYR A 111 8.44 18.70 -0.31
CA TYR A 111 7.00 18.45 -0.25
C TYR A 111 6.69 16.96 -0.41
N LEU A 112 5.98 16.40 0.57
CA LEU A 112 5.37 15.08 0.50
C LEU A 112 3.87 15.23 0.22
N GLY A 113 3.44 14.81 -0.96
CA GLY A 113 2.06 14.62 -1.33
C GLY A 113 1.54 13.27 -0.86
N ILE A 114 0.46 13.25 -0.08
CA ILE A 114 -0.20 12.04 0.41
C ILE A 114 -1.57 11.94 -0.26
N VAL A 115 -1.75 10.92 -1.11
CA VAL A 115 -3.03 10.62 -1.77
C VAL A 115 -3.72 9.51 -0.97
N GLY A 116 -4.82 9.86 -0.31
CA GLY A 116 -5.51 8.99 0.65
C GLY A 116 -5.05 9.23 2.08
N LEU A 117 -5.97 9.70 2.92
CA LEU A 117 -5.74 10.14 4.30
C LEU A 117 -6.48 9.25 5.30
N GLY A 118 -6.51 7.95 5.02
CA GLY A 118 -6.87 6.91 5.98
C GLY A 118 -5.79 6.65 7.04
N ASN A 119 -5.86 5.52 7.74
CA ASN A 119 -4.95 5.21 8.85
C ASN A 119 -3.47 5.27 8.46
N ILE A 120 -3.09 4.71 7.31
CA ILE A 120 -1.69 4.68 6.83
C ILE A 120 -1.22 6.09 6.43
N GLY A 121 -2.00 6.81 5.60
CA GLY A 121 -1.64 8.15 5.15
C GLY A 121 -1.48 9.14 6.32
N LYS A 122 -2.38 9.08 7.31
CA LYS A 122 -2.26 9.87 8.54
C LYS A 122 -1.01 9.50 9.34
N ARG A 123 -0.69 8.22 9.47
CA ARG A 123 0.52 7.76 10.17
C ARG A 123 1.79 8.24 9.46
N LEU A 124 1.84 8.12 8.14
CA LEU A 124 2.94 8.63 7.32
C LEU A 124 3.12 10.14 7.48
N GLY A 125 2.04 10.92 7.43
CA GLY A 125 2.12 12.38 7.62
C GLY A 125 2.77 12.78 8.95
N ARG A 126 2.45 12.08 10.05
CA ARG A 126 3.08 12.32 11.36
C ARG A 126 4.57 11.97 11.36
N LEU A 127 4.96 10.86 10.74
CA LEU A 127 6.38 10.46 10.61
C LEU A 127 7.16 11.46 9.75
N ALA A 128 6.59 11.87 8.61
CA ALA A 128 7.21 12.81 7.68
C ALA A 128 7.36 14.22 8.29
N ARG A 129 6.40 14.65 9.14
CA ARG A 129 6.53 15.88 9.94
C ARG A 129 7.79 15.84 10.81
N GLY A 130 8.08 14.69 11.42
CA GLY A 130 9.29 14.48 12.22
C GLY A 130 10.61 14.64 11.44
N LEU A 131 10.56 14.49 10.10
CA LEU A 131 11.68 14.75 9.20
C LEU A 131 11.70 16.17 8.62
N ASN A 132 10.82 17.07 9.11
CA ASN A 132 10.65 18.44 8.63
C ASN A 132 10.31 18.51 7.13
N MET A 133 9.48 17.58 6.64
CA MET A 133 8.86 17.69 5.32
C MET A 133 7.62 18.58 5.36
N ASN A 134 7.31 19.22 4.24
CA ASN A 134 6.05 19.94 4.04
C ASN A 134 4.99 18.96 3.53
N ILE A 135 3.83 18.88 4.20
CA ILE A 135 2.81 17.87 3.87
C ILE A 135 1.69 18.49 3.02
N ILE A 136 1.39 17.87 1.87
CA ILE A 136 0.23 18.17 1.04
C ILE A 136 -0.65 16.94 1.01
N GLY A 137 -1.96 17.10 1.18
CA GLY A 137 -2.90 15.99 1.27
C GLY A 137 -4.04 16.09 0.28
N TYR A 138 -4.41 14.95 -0.32
CA TYR A 138 -5.61 14.79 -1.12
C TYR A 138 -6.41 13.59 -0.61
N ASP A 139 -7.71 13.81 -0.41
CA ASP A 139 -8.68 12.74 -0.18
C ASP A 139 -10.07 13.19 -0.66
N VAL A 140 -10.79 12.25 -1.28
CA VAL A 140 -12.18 12.42 -1.70
C VAL A 140 -13.13 12.49 -0.49
N VAL A 141 -12.74 11.90 0.64
CA VAL A 141 -13.50 12.02 1.88
C VAL A 141 -13.08 13.27 2.68
N PRO A 142 -13.95 13.79 3.57
CA PRO A 142 -13.59 14.85 4.49
C PRO A 142 -12.35 14.47 5.30
N VAL A 143 -11.37 15.36 5.30
CA VAL A 143 -10.12 15.18 6.02
C VAL A 143 -10.29 15.72 7.42
N ASP A 144 -9.81 14.96 8.38
CA ASP A 144 -9.76 15.34 9.78
C ASP A 144 -8.95 16.63 10.00
N LYS A 145 -9.62 17.64 10.56
CA LYS A 145 -9.04 18.97 10.78
C LYS A 145 -7.99 18.95 11.89
N GLU A 146 -8.12 18.06 12.88
CA GLU A 146 -7.15 17.92 13.96
C GLU A 146 -5.84 17.38 13.37
N PHE A 147 -5.91 16.27 12.65
CA PHE A 147 -4.77 15.72 11.92
C PHE A 147 -4.10 16.77 11.02
N SER A 148 -4.87 17.55 10.26
CA SER A 148 -4.31 18.55 9.34
C SER A 148 -3.48 19.61 10.09
N ARG A 149 -3.94 20.06 11.27
CA ARG A 149 -3.20 20.98 12.15
C ARG A 149 -1.98 20.29 12.77
N ASP A 150 -2.14 19.05 13.23
CA ASP A 150 -1.08 18.23 13.82
C ASP A 150 0.10 17.97 12.88
N VAL A 151 -0.07 18.08 11.58
CA VAL A 151 1.05 17.89 10.63
C VAL A 151 1.35 19.14 9.80
N GLY A 152 0.63 20.24 10.03
CA GLY A 152 0.74 21.45 9.22
C GLY A 152 0.42 21.18 7.74
N MET A 153 -0.50 20.26 7.47
CA MET A 153 -0.81 19.81 6.11
C MET A 153 -1.73 20.78 5.39
N LEU A 154 -1.41 21.02 4.12
CA LEU A 154 -2.27 21.73 3.18
C LEU A 154 -3.12 20.72 2.40
N LYS A 155 -4.45 20.86 2.45
CA LYS A 155 -5.35 20.08 1.60
C LYS A 155 -5.47 20.74 0.23
N THR A 156 -5.30 19.98 -0.85
CA THR A 156 -5.46 20.45 -2.24
C THR A 156 -6.27 19.44 -3.06
N ASP A 157 -6.54 19.75 -4.32
CA ASP A 157 -6.93 18.74 -5.32
C ASP A 157 -5.70 17.89 -5.74
N LEU A 158 -5.97 16.81 -6.51
CA LEU A 158 -4.95 15.85 -6.92
C LEU A 158 -3.91 16.46 -7.85
N ASP A 159 -4.33 17.28 -8.82
CA ASP A 159 -3.42 17.82 -9.85
C ASP A 159 -2.45 18.83 -9.21
N THR A 160 -2.96 19.71 -8.35
CA THR A 160 -2.12 20.62 -7.54
C THR A 160 -1.13 19.86 -6.66
N LEU A 161 -1.56 18.74 -6.06
CA LEU A 161 -0.67 17.89 -5.25
C LEU A 161 0.45 17.31 -6.10
N LEU A 162 0.13 16.74 -7.27
CA LEU A 162 1.11 16.11 -8.17
C LEU A 162 2.16 17.13 -8.67
N GLN A 163 1.72 18.34 -9.04
CA GLN A 163 2.60 19.42 -9.50
C GLN A 163 3.53 19.95 -8.40
N SER A 164 3.03 20.00 -7.16
CA SER A 164 3.75 20.64 -6.04
C SER A 164 4.69 19.69 -5.30
N SER A 165 4.46 18.38 -5.39
CA SER A 165 5.15 17.39 -4.56
C SER A 165 6.51 16.96 -5.11
N ASP A 166 7.47 16.75 -4.23
CA ASP A 166 8.77 16.13 -4.56
C ASP A 166 8.71 14.60 -4.33
N TYR A 167 7.86 14.17 -3.39
CA TYR A 167 7.54 12.77 -3.12
C TYR A 167 6.02 12.63 -3.08
N ILE A 168 5.48 11.60 -3.73
CA ILE A 168 4.05 11.30 -3.75
C ILE A 168 3.88 9.89 -3.21
N SER A 169 3.04 9.71 -2.19
CA SER A 169 2.73 8.41 -1.62
C SER A 169 1.23 8.10 -1.73
N LEU A 170 0.92 6.90 -2.24
CA LEU A 170 -0.45 6.45 -2.52
C LEU A 170 -0.95 5.53 -1.41
N HIS A 171 -2.14 5.83 -0.89
CA HIS A 171 -2.80 5.15 0.23
C HIS A 171 -4.31 5.00 0.03
N VAL A 172 -4.74 4.86 -1.22
CA VAL A 172 -6.14 4.65 -1.59
C VAL A 172 -6.43 3.17 -1.82
N PRO A 173 -7.66 2.70 -1.63
CA PRO A 173 -8.06 1.37 -2.07
C PRO A 173 -8.08 1.29 -3.61
N LEU A 174 -8.03 0.07 -4.16
CA LEU A 174 -8.31 -0.17 -5.57
C LEU A 174 -9.82 -0.27 -5.79
N LEU A 175 -10.36 0.66 -6.58
CA LEU A 175 -11.75 0.80 -6.95
C LEU A 175 -11.80 1.14 -8.44
N LYS A 176 -12.98 1.05 -9.06
CA LYS A 176 -13.15 1.52 -10.45
C LYS A 176 -12.71 2.97 -10.64
N SER A 177 -12.88 3.82 -9.62
CA SER A 177 -12.49 5.24 -9.65
C SER A 177 -11.01 5.48 -9.36
N THR A 178 -10.29 4.51 -8.80
CA THR A 178 -8.86 4.63 -8.47
C THR A 178 -7.96 3.75 -9.34
N TYR A 179 -8.54 2.86 -10.14
CA TYR A 179 -7.84 2.09 -11.17
C TYR A 179 -7.23 3.05 -12.20
N HIS A 180 -5.92 2.96 -12.37
CA HIS A 180 -5.08 3.84 -13.20
C HIS A 180 -5.35 5.33 -12.93
N MET A 181 -5.66 5.69 -11.68
CA MET A 181 -5.81 7.10 -11.33
C MET A 181 -4.51 7.90 -11.52
N ILE A 182 -3.36 7.22 -11.42
CA ILE A 182 -2.07 7.75 -11.82
C ILE A 182 -1.71 7.12 -13.18
N ASN A 183 -2.28 7.69 -14.23
CA ASN A 183 -2.02 7.34 -15.63
C ASN A 183 -0.93 8.25 -16.24
N GLU A 184 -0.66 8.13 -17.55
CA GLU A 184 0.32 8.96 -18.26
C GLU A 184 0.07 10.47 -18.10
N GLU A 185 -1.19 10.92 -18.19
CA GLU A 185 -1.55 12.32 -18.00
C GLU A 185 -1.15 12.79 -16.60
N LYS A 186 -1.51 12.05 -15.54
CA LYS A 186 -1.18 12.42 -14.16
C LYS A 186 0.31 12.33 -13.87
N LEU A 187 1.02 11.37 -14.44
CA LEU A 187 2.48 11.30 -14.36
C LEU A 187 3.13 12.53 -15.01
N SER A 188 2.57 13.05 -16.11
CA SER A 188 3.10 14.24 -16.80
C SER A 188 2.98 15.54 -16.00
N LEU A 189 2.07 15.59 -15.01
CA LEU A 189 1.92 16.74 -14.11
C LEU A 189 3.01 16.81 -13.05
N MET A 190 3.72 15.71 -12.80
CA MET A 190 4.72 15.63 -11.75
C MET A 190 6.01 16.36 -12.17
N LYS A 191 6.78 16.83 -11.17
CA LYS A 191 8.11 17.38 -11.44
C LYS A 191 9.01 16.28 -12.03
N PRO A 192 9.94 16.60 -12.95
CA PRO A 192 10.90 15.62 -13.45
C PRO A 192 11.78 14.97 -12.37
N THR A 193 11.95 15.64 -11.23
CA THR A 193 12.71 15.13 -10.08
C THR A 193 11.86 14.39 -9.04
N ALA A 194 10.53 14.41 -9.21
CA ALA A 194 9.60 13.83 -8.26
C ALA A 194 9.75 12.30 -8.20
N LYS A 195 9.33 11.74 -7.08
CA LYS A 195 9.34 10.31 -6.81
C LYS A 195 7.97 9.84 -6.37
N ILE A 196 7.49 8.73 -6.94
CA ILE A 196 6.19 8.15 -6.57
C ILE A 196 6.37 6.84 -5.81
N ILE A 197 5.56 6.64 -4.77
CA ILE A 197 5.59 5.46 -3.91
C ILE A 197 4.19 4.86 -3.89
N ASN A 198 4.09 3.58 -4.24
CA ASN A 198 2.86 2.81 -4.12
C ASN A 198 3.08 1.57 -3.24
N THR A 199 2.56 1.64 -2.02
CA THR A 199 2.46 0.50 -1.10
C THR A 199 0.99 0.19 -0.78
N SER A 200 0.07 0.61 -1.65
CA SER A 200 -1.37 0.50 -1.43
C SER A 200 -1.94 -0.69 -2.20
N ARG A 201 -2.20 -0.54 -3.50
CA ARG A 201 -2.60 -1.64 -4.39
C ARG A 201 -1.98 -1.49 -5.78
N GLY A 202 -1.69 -2.62 -6.42
CA GLY A 202 -1.41 -2.67 -7.85
C GLY A 202 -2.57 -2.11 -8.66
N GLY A 203 -2.27 -1.53 -9.82
CA GLY A 203 -3.26 -0.93 -10.71
C GLY A 203 -3.80 0.43 -10.28
N ILE A 204 -3.32 1.02 -9.18
CA ILE A 204 -3.58 2.45 -8.89
C ILE A 204 -2.73 3.34 -9.80
N VAL A 205 -1.50 2.90 -10.05
CA VAL A 205 -0.59 3.47 -11.06
C VAL A 205 -0.64 2.57 -12.27
N ASP A 206 -0.74 3.17 -13.46
CA ASP A 206 -0.52 2.47 -14.73
C ASP A 206 0.98 2.13 -14.84
N GLU A 207 1.32 0.84 -14.73
CA GLU A 207 2.70 0.37 -14.67
C GLU A 207 3.46 0.55 -15.99
N ASP A 208 2.77 0.52 -17.13
CA ASP A 208 3.37 0.76 -18.45
C ASP A 208 3.66 2.25 -18.64
N ALA A 209 2.72 3.13 -18.27
CA ALA A 209 2.94 4.57 -18.27
C ALA A 209 4.07 4.98 -17.31
N LEU A 210 4.12 4.34 -16.13
CA LEU A 210 5.19 4.53 -15.16
C LEU A 210 6.56 4.12 -15.73
N TYR A 211 6.65 2.94 -16.36
CA TYR A 211 7.88 2.48 -17.01
C TYR A 211 8.36 3.50 -18.06
N GLY A 212 7.47 3.99 -18.92
CA GLY A 212 7.79 5.01 -19.92
C GLY A 212 8.34 6.29 -19.28
N ALA A 213 7.62 6.85 -18.30
CA ALA A 213 8.03 8.07 -17.62
C ALA A 213 9.40 7.95 -16.93
N LEU A 214 9.69 6.80 -16.32
CA LEU A 214 10.97 6.53 -15.65
C LEU A 214 12.12 6.32 -16.65
N LYS A 215 11.86 5.56 -17.72
CA LYS A 215 12.85 5.27 -18.77
C LYS A 215 13.25 6.53 -19.52
N ASP A 216 12.29 7.41 -19.81
CA ASP A 216 12.51 8.68 -20.50
C ASP A 216 13.12 9.76 -19.59
N GLY A 217 13.28 9.50 -18.29
CA GLY A 217 13.76 10.49 -17.32
C GLY A 217 12.78 11.62 -17.02
N ARG A 218 11.50 11.45 -17.38
CA ARG A 218 10.40 12.38 -17.03
C ARG A 218 9.98 12.26 -15.58
N LEU A 219 10.38 11.19 -14.89
CA LEU A 219 10.17 10.99 -13.47
C LEU A 219 11.48 10.56 -12.77
N GLY A 220 11.74 11.16 -11.61
CA GLY A 220 13.01 11.00 -10.89
C GLY A 220 13.18 9.66 -10.18
N GLY A 221 12.09 8.91 -9.99
CA GLY A 221 12.11 7.54 -9.52
C GLY A 221 10.77 7.03 -9.01
N ALA A 222 10.70 5.73 -8.73
CA ALA A 222 9.52 5.12 -8.16
C ALA A 222 9.85 4.03 -7.14
N ALA A 223 8.96 3.79 -6.19
CA ALA A 223 9.00 2.61 -5.35
C ALA A 223 7.65 1.89 -5.32
N LEU A 224 7.64 0.61 -5.68
CA LEU A 224 6.43 -0.22 -5.68
C LEU A 224 6.62 -1.41 -4.73
N ASP A 225 5.69 -1.57 -3.79
CA ASP A 225 5.55 -2.79 -2.98
C ASP A 225 4.44 -3.70 -3.53
N VAL A 226 3.61 -3.21 -4.43
CA VAL A 226 2.43 -3.89 -4.95
C VAL A 226 2.38 -3.75 -6.47
N PHE A 227 1.82 -4.75 -7.14
CA PHE A 227 1.84 -4.85 -8.60
C PHE A 227 0.45 -5.21 -9.17
N GLU A 228 0.16 -4.80 -10.41
CA GLU A 228 -1.08 -5.15 -11.11
C GLU A 228 -1.28 -6.67 -11.19
N SER A 229 -0.19 -7.39 -11.42
CA SER A 229 -0.15 -8.85 -11.41
C SER A 229 0.89 -9.34 -10.41
N GLU A 230 0.43 -10.12 -9.42
CA GLU A 230 1.28 -10.73 -8.41
C GLU A 230 1.20 -12.26 -8.48
N PRO A 231 2.34 -12.99 -8.50
CA PRO A 231 3.72 -12.50 -8.35
C PRO A 231 4.29 -11.77 -9.59
N ALA A 232 4.96 -10.64 -9.38
CA ALA A 232 5.55 -9.81 -10.43
C ALA A 232 6.98 -10.25 -10.82
N THR A 233 7.22 -11.55 -10.97
CA THR A 233 8.53 -12.07 -11.38
C THR A 233 8.82 -11.71 -12.84
N GLY A 234 9.93 -11.03 -13.11
CA GLY A 234 10.29 -10.59 -14.46
C GLY A 234 9.61 -9.28 -14.90
N HIS A 235 9.10 -8.49 -13.96
CA HIS A 235 8.47 -7.21 -14.24
C HIS A 235 9.43 -6.23 -14.96
N ARG A 236 8.96 -5.52 -15.98
CA ARG A 236 9.80 -4.63 -16.82
C ARG A 236 10.49 -3.51 -16.03
N LEU A 237 9.87 -3.02 -14.95
CA LEU A 237 10.48 -2.04 -14.05
C LEU A 237 11.79 -2.53 -13.41
N THR A 238 12.06 -3.84 -13.38
CA THR A 238 13.33 -4.39 -12.88
C THR A 238 14.54 -4.03 -13.76
N GLU A 239 14.30 -3.59 -15.01
CA GLU A 239 15.33 -3.11 -15.94
C GLU A 239 15.88 -1.73 -15.55
N LEU A 240 15.20 -0.99 -14.66
CA LEU A 240 15.47 0.41 -14.37
C LEU A 240 16.23 0.61 -13.05
N ASP A 241 17.21 1.51 -13.06
CA ASP A 241 18.06 1.83 -11.91
C ASP A 241 17.41 2.83 -10.92
N ASN A 242 16.40 3.59 -11.38
CA ASN A 242 15.67 4.60 -10.62
C ASN A 242 14.38 4.05 -9.98
N VAL A 243 14.31 2.73 -9.75
CA VAL A 243 13.16 2.07 -9.15
C VAL A 243 13.57 1.18 -7.97
N ILE A 244 12.74 1.16 -6.93
CA ILE A 244 12.81 0.20 -5.83
C ILE A 244 11.57 -0.68 -5.88
N LEU A 245 11.76 -2.00 -5.89
CA LEU A 245 10.67 -2.97 -5.96
C LEU A 245 10.76 -3.89 -4.74
N THR A 246 9.65 -4.05 -4.03
CA THR A 246 9.55 -4.97 -2.88
C THR A 246 8.36 -5.92 -3.04
N PRO A 247 8.43 -7.17 -2.55
CA PRO A 247 7.46 -8.20 -2.90
C PRO A 247 6.25 -8.22 -1.93
N HIS A 248 5.45 -7.14 -1.92
CA HIS A 248 4.24 -7.02 -1.10
C HIS A 248 4.49 -7.28 0.38
N MET A 249 5.49 -6.58 0.92
CA MET A 249 5.98 -6.76 2.27
C MET A 249 5.55 -5.67 3.27
N GLY A 250 4.69 -4.71 2.88
CA GLY A 250 4.27 -3.61 3.75
C GLY A 250 3.70 -4.03 5.11
N ALA A 251 3.02 -5.17 5.18
CA ALA A 251 2.50 -5.72 6.43
C ALA A 251 3.37 -6.86 7.02
N GLN A 252 4.50 -7.20 6.40
CA GLN A 252 5.36 -8.33 6.78
C GLN A 252 6.37 -7.94 7.86
N THR A 253 5.87 -7.54 9.02
CA THR A 253 6.68 -7.36 10.24
C THR A 253 6.15 -8.24 11.36
N VAL A 254 7.02 -8.62 12.30
CA VAL A 254 6.63 -9.47 13.44
C VAL A 254 5.50 -8.82 14.25
N GLU A 255 5.59 -7.50 14.46
CA GLU A 255 4.64 -6.69 15.20
C GLU A 255 3.30 -6.60 14.48
N ALA A 256 3.30 -6.31 13.17
CA ALA A 256 2.07 -6.17 12.41
C ALA A 256 1.32 -7.51 12.27
N GLN A 257 2.05 -8.61 12.07
CA GLN A 257 1.44 -9.94 12.00
C GLN A 257 0.80 -10.35 13.34
N THR A 258 1.49 -10.06 14.46
CA THR A 258 0.98 -10.34 15.80
C THR A 258 -0.24 -9.48 16.13
N LEU A 259 -0.15 -8.18 15.89
CA LEU A 259 -1.23 -7.23 16.15
C LEU A 259 -2.47 -7.54 15.31
N ALA A 260 -2.30 -7.83 14.01
CA ALA A 260 -3.41 -8.20 13.15
C ALA A 260 -4.12 -9.49 13.60
N ALA A 261 -3.36 -10.48 14.08
CA ALA A 261 -3.93 -11.71 14.62
C ALA A 261 -4.75 -11.43 15.89
N ASN A 262 -4.21 -10.63 16.81
CA ASN A 262 -4.90 -10.25 18.05
C ASN A 262 -6.19 -9.45 17.76
N ILE A 263 -6.13 -8.45 16.88
CA ILE A 263 -7.31 -7.66 16.49
C ILE A 263 -8.40 -8.54 15.90
N VAL A 264 -8.05 -9.48 15.01
CA VAL A 264 -9.02 -10.40 14.43
C VAL A 264 -9.64 -11.28 15.52
N ALA A 265 -8.83 -11.85 16.41
CA ALA A 265 -9.32 -12.70 17.49
C ALA A 265 -10.27 -11.93 18.43
N GLU A 266 -9.90 -10.70 18.82
CA GLU A 266 -10.72 -9.83 19.64
C GLU A 266 -12.05 -9.47 18.95
N LYS A 267 -12.01 -9.06 17.68
CA LYS A 267 -13.22 -8.75 16.90
C LYS A 267 -14.14 -9.97 16.81
N ILE A 268 -13.61 -11.17 16.58
CA ILE A 268 -14.39 -12.41 16.60
C ILE A 268 -15.08 -12.60 17.96
N ILE A 269 -14.33 -12.50 19.06
CA ILE A 269 -14.88 -12.67 20.42
C ILE A 269 -15.98 -11.64 20.71
N GLN A 270 -15.77 -10.38 20.32
CA GLN A 270 -16.74 -9.31 20.50
C GLN A 270 -18.03 -9.57 19.72
N ILE A 271 -17.93 -10.05 18.47
CA ILE A 271 -19.09 -10.42 17.63
C ILE A 271 -19.87 -11.58 18.26
N LEU A 272 -19.17 -12.63 18.70
CA LEU A 272 -19.82 -13.78 19.35
C LEU A 272 -20.51 -13.42 20.66
N ARG A 273 -20.04 -12.37 21.34
CA ARG A 273 -20.65 -11.82 22.56
C ARG A 273 -21.74 -10.77 22.28
N GLY A 274 -21.99 -10.40 21.02
CA GLY A 274 -22.97 -9.37 20.65
C GLY A 274 -22.55 -7.94 21.03
N VAL A 275 -21.25 -7.67 21.17
CA VAL A 275 -20.72 -6.34 21.51
C VAL A 275 -20.62 -5.45 20.27
N ILE A 276 -20.30 -6.03 19.11
CA ILE A 276 -20.20 -5.35 17.81
C ILE A 276 -20.87 -6.13 16.68
#